data_AF-A0A2N5DGQ6-F1
#
_entry.id   AF-A0A2N5DGQ6-F1
#
_cell.length_a   1.000
_cell.length_b   1.000
_cell.length_c   1.000
_cell.angle_alpha   90.00
_cell.angle_beta   90.00
_cell.angle_gamma   90.00
#
_symmetry.space_group_name_H-M   'P 1'
#
loop_
_entity.id
_entity.type
_entity.pdbx_description
1 polymer ?
#
loop_
_entity_poly.entity_id
_entity_poly.type
_entity_poly.pdbx_seq_one_letter_code
_entity_poly.pdbx_strand_id
1 'polypeptide(L)'
;MAGGDGRSVVPARLPDDFLGRLVVDCPACGGYAAILPRDPSDVQASAARRMVCRDCGATRDKPQTPNGAPIDPFMGLAPRFRAATRHGDLVAWNEAHLDYLETYLSGRIRVEQRSADPAAPRNQTIVSRLPAWAKSAKNRDEILRAVERVPRERG
;
A
#
# COMPACT_ATOMS: atom_id res chain seq x y z
N MET A 1 -15.01 24.01 -16.29
CA MET A 1 -15.02 23.02 -17.38
C MET A 1 -15.12 21.63 -16.77
N ALA A 2 -16.05 20.82 -17.26
CA ALA A 2 -16.34 19.42 -16.92
C ALA A 2 -16.44 19.05 -15.43
N GLY A 3 -17.62 19.24 -14.86
CA GLY A 3 -18.04 18.54 -13.64
C GLY A 3 -18.15 17.05 -13.91
N GLY A 4 -17.07 16.31 -13.70
CA GLY A 4 -17.14 14.87 -13.51
C GLY A 4 -17.63 14.63 -12.09
N ASP A 5 -18.92 14.34 -11.93
CA ASP A 5 -19.49 13.77 -10.70
C ASP A 5 -19.00 12.31 -10.52
N GLY A 6 -17.68 12.16 -10.53
CA GLY A 6 -16.94 10.99 -10.99
C GLY A 6 -17.14 9.78 -10.11
N ARG A 7 -17.74 8.74 -10.68
CA ARG A 7 -17.75 7.41 -10.10
C ARG A 7 -16.34 6.80 -10.24
N SER A 8 -15.72 6.39 -9.14
CA SER A 8 -14.52 5.56 -9.17
C SER A 8 -14.90 4.08 -9.11
N VAL A 9 -14.20 3.27 -9.91
CA VAL A 9 -14.36 1.82 -9.95
C VAL A 9 -12.98 1.19 -9.83
N VAL A 10 -12.81 0.31 -8.86
CA VAL A 10 -11.55 -0.44 -8.64
C VAL A 10 -11.86 -1.93 -8.50
N PRO A 11 -10.94 -2.83 -8.91
CA PRO A 11 -11.08 -4.25 -8.62
C PRO A 11 -10.99 -4.49 -7.10
N ALA A 12 -11.63 -5.57 -6.61
CA ALA A 12 -11.33 -6.07 -5.27
C ALA A 12 -9.87 -6.53 -5.23
N ARG A 13 -9.11 -6.00 -4.27
CA ARG A 13 -7.70 -6.36 -4.07
C ARG A 13 -7.46 -6.75 -2.63
N LEU A 14 -6.71 -7.83 -2.43
CA LEU A 14 -6.27 -8.33 -1.13
C LEU A 14 -4.91 -7.71 -0.78
N PRO A 15 -4.50 -7.73 0.51
CA PRO A 15 -3.15 -7.40 0.92
C PRO A 15 -2.06 -8.01 0.03
N ASP A 16 -2.14 -9.31 -0.21
CA ASP A 16 -1.10 -10.07 -0.90
C ASP A 16 -0.81 -9.55 -2.31
N ASP A 17 -1.80 -8.93 -2.96
CA ASP A 17 -1.66 -8.31 -4.28
C ASP A 17 -0.68 -7.12 -4.31
N PHE A 18 -0.28 -6.62 -3.13
CA PHE A 18 0.66 -5.50 -2.98
C PHE A 18 1.94 -5.91 -2.22
N LEU A 19 2.13 -7.19 -1.90
CA LEU A 19 3.29 -7.67 -1.15
C LEU A 19 4.53 -8.00 -2.02
N GLY A 20 4.39 -8.00 -3.35
CA GLY A 20 5.51 -8.26 -4.27
C GLY A 20 6.62 -7.21 -4.19
N ARG A 21 6.32 -5.99 -3.69
CA ARG A 21 7.29 -4.93 -3.43
C ARG A 21 6.79 -4.06 -2.30
N LEU A 22 7.62 -3.82 -1.30
CA LEU A 22 7.32 -2.89 -0.21
C LEU A 22 8.36 -1.78 -0.19
N VAL A 23 7.92 -0.55 0.02
CA VAL A 23 8.77 0.63 0.02
C VAL A 23 8.84 1.18 1.43
N VAL A 24 10.06 1.34 1.93
CA VAL A 24 10.34 1.76 3.31
C VAL A 24 11.41 2.84 3.32
N ASP A 25 11.49 3.56 4.42
CA ASP A 25 12.62 4.45 4.67
C ASP A 25 13.87 3.62 5.00
N CYS A 26 14.98 3.91 4.31
CA CYS A 26 16.24 3.22 4.59
C CYS A 26 16.68 3.51 6.02
N PRO A 27 16.95 2.49 6.86
CA PRO A 27 17.40 2.72 8.24
C PRO A 27 18.80 3.34 8.32
N ALA A 28 19.60 3.28 7.25
CA ALA A 28 20.97 3.81 7.22
C ALA A 28 21.04 5.28 6.78
N CYS A 29 20.22 5.71 5.83
CA CYS A 29 20.31 7.07 5.24
C CYS A 29 18.98 7.82 5.15
N GLY A 30 17.84 7.23 5.53
CA GLY A 30 16.50 7.81 5.33
C GLY A 30 16.02 7.85 3.87
N GLY A 31 16.85 7.35 2.96
CA GLY A 31 16.59 7.25 1.52
C GLY A 31 15.55 6.21 1.14
N TYR A 32 15.35 6.04 -0.16
CA TYR A 32 14.40 5.08 -0.72
C TYR A 32 14.94 3.64 -0.64
N ALA A 33 14.26 2.78 0.13
CA ALA A 33 14.57 1.35 0.18
C ALA A 33 13.36 0.51 -0.23
N ALA A 34 13.63 -0.56 -0.97
CA ALA A 34 12.62 -1.53 -1.38
C ALA A 34 12.91 -2.88 -0.73
N ILE A 35 11.86 -3.51 -0.17
CA ILE A 35 11.85 -4.89 0.30
C ILE A 35 11.17 -5.74 -0.77
N LEU A 36 11.89 -6.73 -1.29
CA LEU A 36 11.43 -7.63 -2.34
C LEU A 36 11.48 -9.08 -1.83
N PRO A 37 10.55 -9.96 -2.26
CA PRO A 37 10.73 -11.40 -2.11
C PRO A 37 12.06 -11.86 -2.71
N ARG A 38 12.72 -12.83 -2.08
CA ARG A 38 13.92 -13.48 -2.63
C ARG A 38 13.57 -14.35 -3.84
N ASP A 39 12.40 -14.97 -3.80
CA ASP A 39 11.77 -15.64 -4.93
C ASP A 39 10.59 -14.76 -5.39
N PRO A 40 10.64 -14.15 -6.59
CA PRO A 40 9.56 -13.32 -7.11
C PRO A 40 8.20 -14.04 -7.26
N SER A 41 8.20 -15.38 -7.28
CA SER A 41 6.96 -16.17 -7.34
C SER A 41 6.29 -16.35 -5.96
N ASP A 42 7.04 -16.22 -4.86
CA ASP A 42 6.53 -16.29 -3.49
C ASP A 42 6.22 -14.89 -2.95
N VAL A 43 5.02 -14.39 -3.29
CA VAL A 43 4.54 -13.07 -2.83
C VAL A 43 3.91 -13.10 -1.45
N GLN A 44 3.96 -14.23 -0.72
CA GLN A 44 3.36 -14.35 0.60
C GLN A 44 4.02 -13.39 1.61
N ALA A 45 3.28 -13.02 2.64
CA ALA A 45 3.81 -12.19 3.73
C ALA A 45 4.95 -12.89 4.51
N SER A 46 4.92 -14.23 4.57
CA SER A 46 5.92 -15.08 5.21
C SER A 46 7.20 -15.26 4.38
N ALA A 47 7.20 -14.92 3.09
CA ALA A 47 8.31 -15.19 2.17
C ALA A 47 9.65 -14.64 2.67
N ALA A 48 10.74 -15.31 2.29
CA ALA A 48 12.08 -14.76 2.47
C ALA A 48 12.22 -13.46 1.65
N ARG A 49 12.82 -12.42 2.24
CA ARG A 49 12.83 -11.07 1.65
C ARG A 49 14.20 -10.40 1.79
N ARG A 50 14.50 -9.48 0.87
CA ARG A 50 15.68 -8.60 0.90
C ARG A 50 15.27 -7.15 0.77
N MET A 51 15.73 -6.33 1.70
CA MET A 51 15.75 -4.88 1.58
C MET A 51 16.99 -4.44 0.80
N VAL A 52 16.82 -3.52 -0.15
CA VAL A 52 17.91 -2.82 -0.85
C VAL A 52 17.59 -1.32 -0.88
N CYS A 53 18.50 -0.50 -0.38
CA CYS A 53 18.43 0.96 -0.54
C CYS A 53 19.01 1.38 -1.88
N ARG A 54 18.28 2.21 -2.62
CA ARG A 54 18.74 2.74 -3.91
C ARG A 54 19.71 3.91 -3.77
N ASP A 55 19.64 4.63 -2.65
CA ASP A 55 20.42 5.86 -2.46
C ASP A 55 21.81 5.58 -1.89
N CYS A 56 21.94 4.61 -0.96
CA CYS A 56 23.22 4.27 -0.32
C CYS A 56 23.68 2.82 -0.51
N GLY A 57 22.87 1.98 -1.18
CA GLY A 57 23.21 0.57 -1.41
C GLY A 57 23.10 -0.35 -0.20
N ALA A 58 22.65 0.14 0.97
CA ALA A 58 22.48 -0.69 2.15
C ALA A 58 21.52 -1.87 1.88
N THR A 59 21.89 -3.06 2.34
CA THR A 59 21.09 -4.28 2.18
C THR A 59 20.79 -4.92 3.53
N ARG A 60 19.65 -5.62 3.60
CA ARG A 60 19.27 -6.42 4.77
C ARG A 60 18.42 -7.59 4.32
N ASP A 61 18.74 -8.80 4.78
CA ASP A 61 17.98 -10.00 4.48
C ASP A 61 17.06 -10.40 5.65
N LYS A 62 15.93 -11.01 5.30
CA LYS A 62 15.01 -11.70 6.22
C LYS A 62 14.76 -13.11 5.66
N PRO A 63 14.98 -14.18 6.45
CA PRO A 63 14.59 -15.52 6.02
C PRO A 63 13.07 -15.66 5.96
N GLN A 64 12.61 -16.76 5.36
CA GLN A 64 11.20 -17.11 5.41
C GLN A 64 10.75 -17.22 6.87
N THR A 65 9.57 -16.69 7.17
CA THR A 65 8.98 -16.75 8.50
C THR A 65 8.42 -18.14 8.75
N PRO A 66 8.83 -18.86 9.80
CA PRO A 66 8.28 -20.18 10.12
C PRO A 66 6.79 -20.12 10.42
N ASN A 67 6.09 -21.23 10.17
CA ASN A 67 4.68 -21.36 10.51
C ASN A 67 4.45 -21.13 12.01
N GLY A 68 3.41 -20.35 12.35
CA GLY A 68 3.07 -20.01 13.74
C GLY A 68 3.92 -18.88 14.34
N ALA A 69 4.96 -18.40 13.65
CA ALA A 69 5.70 -17.22 14.08
C ALA A 69 5.01 -15.91 13.63
N PRO A 70 5.16 -14.79 14.36
CA PRO A 70 4.65 -13.49 13.94
C PRO A 70 5.19 -13.09 12.58
N ILE A 71 4.29 -12.77 11.64
CA ILE A 71 4.65 -12.38 10.27
C ILE A 71 4.76 -10.86 10.19
N ASP A 72 5.95 -10.39 9.83
CA ASP A 72 6.19 -8.99 9.49
C ASP A 72 6.98 -8.89 8.17
N PRO A 73 6.31 -8.60 7.03
CA PRO A 73 7.00 -8.47 5.75
C PRO A 73 7.79 -7.15 5.64
N PHE A 74 7.57 -6.18 6.54
CA PHE A 74 8.27 -4.89 6.56
C PHE A 74 9.59 -4.92 7.34
N MET A 75 9.94 -6.03 7.99
CA MET A 75 11.21 -6.19 8.70
C MET A 75 11.41 -5.16 9.84
N GLY A 76 10.32 -4.70 10.44
CA GLY A 76 10.26 -3.66 11.46
C GLY A 76 10.47 -2.23 10.93
N LEU A 77 10.48 -2.05 9.60
CA LEU A 77 10.73 -0.76 8.96
C LEU A 77 9.41 -0.06 8.62
N ALA A 78 9.40 1.28 8.74
CA ALA A 78 8.21 2.06 8.45
C ALA A 78 7.96 2.16 6.92
N PRO A 79 6.74 1.91 6.43
CA PRO A 79 6.39 2.10 5.02
C PRO A 79 6.57 3.56 4.62
N ARG A 80 7.27 3.85 3.52
CA ARG A 80 7.63 5.22 3.12
C ARG A 80 6.42 6.03 2.66
N PHE A 81 5.48 5.40 1.96
CA PHE A 81 4.33 6.10 1.40
C PHE A 81 3.26 6.33 2.46
N ARG A 82 3.34 7.50 3.10
CA ARG A 82 2.44 7.93 4.16
C ARG A 82 1.88 9.31 3.81
N ALA A 83 0.58 9.38 3.59
CA ALA A 83 -0.15 10.62 3.43
C ALA A 83 -0.71 11.05 4.79
N ALA A 84 -0.02 11.96 5.47
CA ALA A 84 -0.40 12.44 6.79
C ALA A 84 -1.63 13.36 6.72
N THR A 85 -2.61 13.10 7.58
CA THR A 85 -3.83 13.92 7.73
C THR A 85 -4.08 14.20 9.21
N ARG A 86 -5.00 15.12 9.53
CA ARG A 86 -5.40 15.34 10.94
C ARG A 86 -6.12 14.15 11.58
N HIS A 87 -6.52 13.16 10.78
CA HIS A 87 -7.23 11.96 11.22
C HIS A 87 -6.32 10.73 11.38
N GLY A 88 -5.04 10.89 11.04
CA GLY A 88 -4.04 9.82 10.97
C GLY A 88 -3.42 9.70 9.57
N ASP A 89 -2.53 8.74 9.42
CA ASP A 89 -1.79 8.53 8.18
C ASP A 89 -2.52 7.53 7.29
N LEU A 90 -2.75 7.91 6.02
CA LEU A 90 -3.10 6.94 4.99
C LEU A 90 -1.79 6.33 4.47
N VAL A 91 -1.58 5.05 4.78
CA VAL A 91 -0.33 4.35 4.45
C VAL A 91 -0.54 3.44 3.25
N ALA A 92 0.34 3.57 2.26
CA ALA A 92 0.48 2.64 1.14
C ALA A 92 1.80 1.88 1.25
N TRP A 93 1.87 0.72 0.61
CA TRP A 93 3.02 -0.18 0.72
C TRP A 93 3.99 -0.05 -0.45
N ASN A 94 3.46 0.35 -1.60
CA ASN A 94 4.17 0.64 -2.84
C ASN A 94 3.32 1.61 -3.67
N GLU A 95 3.83 1.99 -4.85
CA GLU A 95 3.16 2.95 -5.72
C GLU A 95 1.84 2.41 -6.26
N ALA A 96 1.80 1.13 -6.65
CA ALA A 96 0.57 0.50 -7.13
C ALA A 96 -0.54 0.53 -6.07
N HIS A 97 -0.20 0.37 -4.79
CA HIS A 97 -1.14 0.51 -3.68
C HIS A 97 -1.55 1.98 -3.50
N LEU A 98 -0.62 2.92 -3.58
CA LEU A 98 -0.91 4.36 -3.47
C LEU A 98 -1.88 4.81 -4.58
N ASP A 99 -1.62 4.40 -5.82
CA ASP A 99 -2.46 4.67 -7.00
C ASP A 99 -3.84 4.04 -6.88
N TYR A 100 -3.90 2.81 -6.37
CA TYR A 100 -5.18 2.14 -6.09
C TYR A 100 -6.02 2.93 -5.09
N LEU A 101 -5.41 3.39 -3.99
CA LEU A 101 -6.07 4.20 -2.98
C LEU A 101 -6.51 5.55 -3.54
N GLU A 102 -5.64 6.24 -4.28
CA GLU A 102 -5.94 7.53 -4.92
C GLU A 102 -7.13 7.40 -5.89
N THR A 103 -7.10 6.38 -6.75
CA THR A 103 -8.17 6.08 -7.71
C THR A 103 -9.48 5.83 -6.99
N TYR A 104 -9.50 4.97 -5.97
CA TYR A 104 -10.71 4.68 -5.21
C TYR A 104 -11.26 5.93 -4.52
N LEU A 105 -10.41 6.70 -3.83
CA LEU A 105 -10.80 7.79 -2.95
C LEU A 105 -11.23 9.06 -3.71
N SER A 106 -10.72 9.26 -4.94
CA SER A 106 -11.06 10.40 -5.80
C SER A 106 -12.54 10.46 -6.17
N GLY A 107 -13.20 9.31 -6.30
CA GLY A 107 -14.60 9.24 -6.70
C GLY A 107 -15.58 9.79 -5.65
N ARG A 108 -16.67 10.43 -6.12
CA ARG A 108 -17.85 10.78 -5.29
C ARG A 108 -18.65 9.52 -4.95
N ILE A 109 -18.83 8.68 -5.97
CA ILE A 109 -19.43 7.34 -5.85
C ILE A 109 -18.30 6.34 -6.01
N ARG A 110 -18.06 5.50 -5.01
CA ARG A 110 -16.92 4.58 -4.99
C ARG A 110 -17.38 3.14 -5.05
N VAL A 111 -16.94 2.41 -6.07
CA VAL A 111 -17.36 1.03 -6.32
C VAL A 111 -16.14 0.13 -6.32
N GLU A 112 -16.14 -0.85 -5.41
CA GLU A 112 -15.27 -2.01 -5.51
C GLU A 112 -16.01 -3.09 -6.30
N GLN A 113 -15.41 -3.56 -7.39
CA GLN A 113 -15.93 -4.68 -8.16
C GLN A 113 -15.89 -5.94 -7.32
N ARG A 114 -16.83 -6.86 -7.55
CA ARG A 114 -16.79 -8.15 -6.88
C ARG A 114 -15.54 -8.91 -7.29
N SER A 115 -14.95 -9.65 -6.33
CA SER A 115 -13.90 -10.62 -6.65
C SER A 115 -14.41 -11.58 -7.73
N ALA A 116 -13.51 -11.99 -8.62
CA ALA A 116 -13.80 -13.04 -9.60
C ALA A 116 -14.09 -14.38 -8.92
N ASP A 117 -13.52 -14.60 -7.73
CA ASP A 117 -13.84 -15.72 -6.86
C ASP A 117 -15.03 -15.36 -5.94
N PRO A 118 -16.21 -16.01 -6.10
CA PRO A 118 -17.37 -15.77 -5.25
C PRO A 118 -17.17 -16.17 -3.78
N ALA A 119 -16.20 -17.05 -3.49
CA ALA A 119 -15.88 -17.50 -2.14
C ALA A 119 -14.90 -16.56 -1.41
N ALA A 120 -14.29 -15.60 -2.12
CA ALA A 120 -13.34 -14.67 -1.53
C ALA A 120 -14.00 -13.80 -0.44
N PRO A 121 -13.46 -13.78 0.80
CA PRO A 121 -14.07 -13.02 1.89
C PRO A 121 -14.06 -11.50 1.63
N ARG A 122 -15.26 -10.90 1.58
CA ARG A 122 -15.43 -9.46 1.27
C ARG A 122 -14.81 -8.51 2.30
N ASN A 123 -14.60 -8.96 3.53
CA ASN A 123 -14.03 -8.15 4.63
C ASN A 123 -12.49 -8.22 4.68
N GLN A 124 -11.86 -8.83 3.67
CA GLN A 124 -10.41 -8.95 3.59
C GLN A 124 -9.78 -8.01 2.56
N THR A 125 -10.58 -7.33 1.73
CA THR A 125 -10.07 -6.41 0.72
C THR A 125 -9.47 -5.15 1.34
N ILE A 126 -8.57 -4.49 0.62
CA ILE A 126 -8.01 -3.19 1.01
C ILE A 126 -9.11 -2.18 1.32
N VAL A 127 -10.09 -2.04 0.41
CA VAL A 127 -11.19 -1.08 0.57
C VAL A 127 -12.04 -1.38 1.80
N SER A 128 -12.35 -2.66 2.05
CA SER A 128 -13.16 -3.05 3.20
C SER A 128 -12.52 -2.66 4.54
N ARG A 129 -11.18 -2.76 4.61
CA ARG A 129 -10.35 -2.47 5.80
C ARG A 129 -9.98 -0.99 5.95
N LEU A 130 -10.28 -0.15 4.96
CA LEU A 130 -10.02 1.28 5.09
C LEU A 130 -10.77 1.87 6.30
N PRO A 131 -10.12 2.76 7.05
CA PRO A 131 -10.77 3.41 8.18
C PRO A 131 -11.93 4.27 7.73
N ALA A 132 -12.93 4.44 8.60
CA ALA A 132 -14.13 5.20 8.28
C ALA A 132 -13.82 6.65 7.89
N TRP A 133 -12.82 7.27 8.52
CA TRP A 133 -12.39 8.63 8.20
C TRP A 133 -11.82 8.74 6.78
N ALA A 134 -11.16 7.71 6.26
CA ALA A 134 -10.63 7.72 4.89
C ALA A 134 -11.75 7.63 3.85
N LYS A 135 -12.82 6.87 4.16
CA LYS A 135 -14.00 6.71 3.30
C LYS A 135 -14.98 7.89 3.38
N SER A 136 -14.87 8.75 4.40
CA SER A 136 -15.71 9.92 4.58
C SER A 136 -15.57 10.90 3.42
N ALA A 137 -16.70 11.27 2.78
CA ALA A 137 -16.72 12.26 1.70
C ALA A 137 -16.16 13.62 2.15
N LYS A 138 -16.34 13.99 3.43
CA LYS A 138 -15.87 15.27 4.00
C LYS A 138 -14.34 15.39 4.03
N ASN A 139 -13.64 14.25 4.06
CA ASN A 139 -12.19 14.21 4.21
C ASN A 139 -11.47 14.04 2.87
N ARG A 140 -12.21 13.80 1.77
CA ARG A 140 -11.63 13.44 0.47
C ARG A 140 -10.58 14.46 0.01
N ASP A 141 -10.94 15.73 0.01
CA ASP A 141 -10.07 16.76 -0.58
C ASP A 141 -8.81 17.00 0.29
N GLU A 142 -8.89 16.76 1.61
CA GLU A 142 -7.71 16.71 2.49
C GLU A 142 -6.82 15.51 2.13
N ILE A 143 -7.41 14.32 2.02
CA ILE A 143 -6.70 13.08 1.73
C ILE A 143 -5.99 13.14 0.37
N LEU A 144 -6.68 13.57 -0.68
CA LEU A 144 -6.08 13.65 -2.02
C LEU A 144 -4.90 14.63 -2.05
N ARG A 145 -5.03 15.78 -1.38
CA ARG A 145 -3.90 16.72 -1.22
C ARG A 145 -2.74 16.13 -0.41
N ALA A 146 -3.03 15.28 0.56
CA ALA A 146 -1.99 14.58 1.31
C ALA A 146 -1.28 13.51 0.45
N VAL A 147 -2.04 12.76 -0.36
CA VAL A 147 -1.52 11.75 -1.30
C VAL A 147 -0.65 12.40 -2.37
N GLU A 148 -1.07 13.52 -2.95
CA GLU A 148 -0.30 14.26 -3.97
C GLU A 148 1.07 14.72 -3.45
N ARG A 149 1.19 14.97 -2.14
CA ARG A 149 2.47 15.36 -1.50
C ARG A 149 3.39 14.19 -1.20
N VAL A 150 2.93 12.94 -1.31
CA VAL A 150 3.76 11.77 -1.05
C VAL A 150 4.84 11.68 -2.12
N PRO A 151 6.14 11.74 -1.77
CA PRO A 151 7.21 11.64 -2.75
C PRO A 151 7.22 10.24 -3.37
N ARG A 152 7.01 10.16 -4.69
CA ARG A 152 7.08 8.93 -5.47
C ARG A 152 8.53 8.61 -5.87
N GLU A 153 8.77 7.38 -6.28
CA GLU A 153 10.04 6.92 -6.83
C GLU A 153 10.37 7.78 -8.07
N ARG A 154 11.39 8.64 -7.98
CA ARG A 154 11.94 9.29 -9.18
C ARG A 154 12.67 8.19 -9.97
N GLY A 155 12.25 8.00 -11.22
CA GLY A 155 12.95 7.19 -12.21
C GLY A 155 14.28 7.80 -12.60
#